data_AF-A0A8K0VB72-F1
#
_entry.id   AF-A0A8K0VB72-F1
#
_cell.length_a   1.000
_cell.length_b   1.000
_cell.length_c   1.000
_cell.angle_alpha   90.00
_cell.angle_beta   90.00
_cell.angle_gamma   90.00
#
_symmetry.space_group_name_H-M   'P 1'
#
loop_
_entity.id
_entity.type
_entity.pdbx_description
1 polymer ?
#
loop_
_entity_poly.entity_id
_entity_poly.type
_entity_poly.pdbx_seq_one_letter_code
_entity_poly.pdbx_strand_id
1 'polypeptide(L)'
;MTETVTLAHSELRGLITKAARGAGLSWGLAEEAGWAAEWLARRGMPAADWATLWLADRMAGAISPVEIGVSLADACMDDPATAHRALPDGLAAPGYLLPFLHRIAGGGPELSIISAQGLVARVSAAGEVVFGQGWHPRPTGWRLSATVNAEPRPGLARRPVVSRSVIECLEDLALRTTVPRSETSRHDAGSSGSDND
;
A
#
# COMPACT_ATOMS: atom_id res chain seq x y z
N MET A 1 0.27 19.77 -19.38
CA MET A 1 1.01 18.51 -19.59
C MET A 1 1.43 18.03 -18.21
N THR A 2 0.99 16.85 -17.80
CA THR A 2 1.39 16.30 -16.49
C THR A 2 2.81 15.75 -16.62
N GLU A 3 3.77 16.34 -15.91
CA GLU A 3 5.14 15.86 -15.90
C GLU A 3 5.21 14.48 -15.21
N THR A 4 5.90 13.51 -15.81
CA THR A 4 6.01 12.14 -15.29
C THR A 4 7.46 11.75 -15.08
N VAL A 5 7.73 11.00 -14.02
CA VAL A 5 9.05 10.48 -13.67
C VAL A 5 8.99 8.95 -13.64
N THR A 6 10.03 8.30 -14.16
CA THR A 6 10.20 6.85 -14.03
C THR A 6 11.04 6.57 -12.80
N LEU A 7 10.51 5.77 -11.88
CA LEU A 7 11.22 5.39 -10.64
C LEU A 7 11.71 3.94 -10.72
N ALA A 8 12.80 3.64 -10.03
CA ALA A 8 13.11 2.25 -9.68
C ALA A 8 12.09 1.72 -8.66
N HIS A 9 11.85 0.40 -8.66
CA HIS A 9 10.94 -0.23 -7.71
C HIS A 9 11.34 0.00 -6.26
N SER A 10 12.64 -0.01 -5.97
CA SER A 10 13.19 0.27 -4.63
C SER A 10 13.00 1.73 -4.22
N GLU A 11 13.10 2.67 -5.15
CA GLU A 11 12.84 4.09 -4.89
C GLU A 11 11.37 4.32 -4.53
N LEU A 12 10.46 3.71 -5.31
CA LEU A 12 9.02 3.75 -5.02
C LEU A 12 8.71 3.14 -3.65
N ARG A 13 9.28 1.96 -3.34
CA ARG A 13 9.15 1.31 -2.02
C ARG A 13 9.57 2.27 -0.91
N GLY A 14 10.78 2.83 -1.02
CA GLY A 14 11.33 3.73 0.00
C GLY A 14 10.50 4.99 0.19
N LEU A 15 10.00 5.58 -0.90
CA LEU A 15 9.14 6.76 -0.84
C LEU A 15 7.81 6.46 -0.13
N ILE A 16 7.14 5.37 -0.50
CA ILE A 16 5.84 5.00 0.10
C ILE A 16 6.00 4.56 1.56
N THR A 17 7.08 3.88 1.93
CA THR A 17 7.36 3.57 3.35
C THR A 17 7.51 4.85 4.17
N LYS A 18 8.24 5.86 3.67
CA LYS A 18 8.37 7.14 4.39
C LYS A 18 7.04 7.90 4.44
N ALA A 19 6.28 7.93 3.34
CA ALA A 19 4.97 8.56 3.30
C ALA A 19 3.99 7.91 4.30
N ALA A 20 3.97 6.58 4.37
CA ALA A 20 3.17 5.82 5.33
C ALA A 20 3.56 6.14 6.78
N ARG A 21 4.87 6.24 7.08
CA ARG A 21 5.34 6.72 8.39
C ARG A 21 4.84 8.12 8.71
N GLY A 22 4.91 9.03 7.74
CA GLY A 22 4.44 10.40 7.89
C GLY A 22 2.92 10.53 8.03
N ALA A 23 2.17 9.55 7.52
CA ALA A 23 0.73 9.40 7.74
C ALA A 23 0.37 8.73 9.08
N GLY A 24 1.37 8.37 9.90
CA GLY A 24 1.16 7.87 11.26
C GLY A 24 1.11 6.35 11.42
N LEU A 25 1.37 5.55 10.36
CA LEU A 25 1.50 4.09 10.49
C LEU A 25 2.73 3.72 11.31
N SER A 26 2.68 2.62 12.07
CA SER A 26 3.86 2.06 12.76
C SER A 26 4.96 1.67 11.77
N TRP A 27 6.18 1.41 12.27
CA TRP A 27 7.29 1.06 11.39
C TRP A 27 7.03 -0.20 10.56
N GLY A 28 6.56 -1.28 11.20
CA GLY A 28 6.19 -2.51 10.49
C GLY A 28 5.09 -2.28 9.45
N LEU A 29 4.01 -1.56 9.79
CA LEU A 29 2.93 -1.28 8.82
C LEU A 29 3.41 -0.42 7.64
N ALA A 30 4.33 0.52 7.87
CA ALA A 30 4.90 1.33 6.81
C ALA A 30 5.83 0.54 5.87
N GLU A 31 6.54 -0.46 6.38
CA GLU A 31 7.31 -1.38 5.55
C GLU A 31 6.40 -2.28 4.70
N GLU A 32 5.31 -2.79 5.28
CA GLU A 32 4.29 -3.54 4.55
C GLU A 32 3.66 -2.69 3.44
N ALA A 33 3.41 -1.39 3.69
CA ALA A 33 2.92 -0.46 2.68
C ALA A 33 3.90 -0.30 1.50
N GLY A 34 5.19 -0.16 1.79
CA GLY A 34 6.24 -0.08 0.76
C GLY A 34 6.38 -1.37 -0.03
N TRP A 35 6.36 -2.52 0.66
CA TRP A 35 6.40 -3.84 0.03
C TRP A 35 5.20 -4.07 -0.90
N ALA A 36 3.99 -3.75 -0.43
CA ALA A 36 2.78 -3.84 -1.21
C ALA A 36 2.87 -2.96 -2.46
N ALA A 37 3.35 -1.72 -2.32
CA ALA A 37 3.52 -0.81 -3.44
C ALA A 37 4.49 -1.35 -4.51
N GLU A 38 5.61 -1.91 -4.07
CA GLU A 38 6.59 -2.52 -4.96
C GLU A 38 6.00 -3.70 -5.73
N TRP A 39 5.26 -4.57 -5.03
CA TRP A 39 4.60 -5.74 -5.61
C TRP A 39 3.59 -5.33 -6.71
N LEU A 40 2.81 -4.29 -6.45
CA LEU A 40 1.83 -3.72 -7.37
C LEU A 40 2.51 -3.08 -8.59
N ALA A 41 3.54 -2.27 -8.35
CA ALA A 41 4.28 -1.58 -9.41
C ALA A 41 4.98 -2.56 -10.37
N ARG A 42 5.54 -3.66 -9.86
CA ARG A 42 6.13 -4.72 -10.68
C ARG A 42 5.13 -5.31 -11.68
N ARG A 43 3.83 -5.26 -11.36
CA ARG A 43 2.72 -5.75 -12.19
C ARG A 43 2.05 -4.65 -13.02
N GLY A 44 2.67 -3.47 -13.10
CA GLY A 44 2.16 -2.34 -13.88
C GLY A 44 0.90 -1.71 -13.29
N MET A 45 0.61 -1.93 -12.01
CA MET A 45 -0.51 -1.29 -11.32
C MET A 45 -0.13 0.13 -10.85
N PRO A 46 -1.11 1.04 -10.74
CA PRO A 46 -0.89 2.43 -10.35
C PRO A 46 -0.66 2.56 -8.83
N ALA A 47 0.38 1.90 -8.32
CA ALA A 47 0.66 1.79 -6.89
C ALA A 47 0.79 3.17 -6.21
N ALA A 48 1.50 4.11 -6.86
CA ALA A 48 1.70 5.45 -6.32
C ALA A 48 0.38 6.25 -6.23
N ASP A 49 -0.46 6.21 -7.28
CA ASP A 49 -1.76 6.88 -7.28
C ASP A 49 -2.67 6.30 -6.19
N TRP A 50 -2.73 4.97 -6.09
CA TRP A 50 -3.46 4.29 -5.04
C TRP A 50 -2.93 4.62 -3.64
N ALA A 51 -1.60 4.74 -3.47
CA ALA A 51 -0.99 5.15 -2.22
C ALA A 51 -1.47 6.53 -1.77
N THR A 52 -1.44 7.52 -2.67
CA THR A 52 -1.88 8.88 -2.34
C THR A 52 -3.34 8.90 -1.89
N LEU A 53 -4.21 8.13 -2.55
CA LEU A 53 -5.63 8.06 -2.20
C LEU A 53 -5.86 7.51 -0.79
N TRP A 54 -5.28 6.35 -0.45
CA TRP A 54 -5.53 5.76 0.87
C TRP A 54 -4.75 6.45 2.00
N LEU A 55 -3.58 7.03 1.72
CA LEU A 55 -2.82 7.81 2.70
C LEU A 55 -3.55 9.10 3.09
N ALA A 56 -4.20 9.77 2.13
CA ALA A 56 -5.04 10.94 2.41
C ALA A 56 -6.21 10.58 3.33
N ASP A 57 -6.94 9.50 3.01
CA ASP A 57 -8.03 8.99 3.86
C ASP A 57 -7.51 8.57 5.25
N ARG A 58 -6.34 7.93 5.33
CA ARG A 58 -5.72 7.52 6.60
C ARG A 58 -5.38 8.71 7.48
N MET A 59 -4.90 9.80 6.89
CA MET A 59 -4.67 11.06 7.61
C MET A 59 -5.95 11.70 8.12
N ALA A 60 -7.08 11.45 7.46
CA ALA A 60 -8.41 11.83 7.94
C ALA A 60 -8.99 10.84 8.99
N GLY A 61 -8.23 9.82 9.39
CA GLY A 61 -8.61 8.85 10.41
C GLY A 61 -9.27 7.57 9.89
N ALA A 62 -9.35 7.38 8.56
CA ALA A 62 -9.88 6.15 7.99
C ALA A 62 -8.93 4.95 8.19
N ILE A 63 -9.48 3.74 8.15
CA ILE A 63 -8.69 2.50 8.19
C ILE A 63 -7.91 2.35 6.87
N SER A 64 -6.62 1.99 6.95
CA SER A 64 -5.82 1.75 5.75
C SER A 64 -6.04 0.35 5.17
N PRO A 65 -5.93 0.18 3.83
CA PRO A 65 -5.97 -1.14 3.21
C PRO A 65 -4.80 -2.03 3.68
N VAL A 66 -3.68 -1.44 4.11
CA VAL A 66 -2.51 -2.18 4.62
C VAL A 66 -2.82 -2.81 5.98
N GLU A 67 -3.46 -2.10 6.91
CA GLU A 67 -3.89 -2.66 8.20
C GLU A 67 -4.87 -3.83 8.01
N ILE A 68 -5.80 -3.71 7.06
CA ILE A 68 -6.71 -4.79 6.69
C ILE A 68 -5.95 -5.97 6.08
N GLY A 69 -5.03 -5.71 5.16
CA GLY A 69 -4.22 -6.74 4.51
C GLY A 69 -3.39 -7.57 5.48
N VAL A 70 -2.72 -6.90 6.44
CA VAL A 70 -1.96 -7.58 7.50
C VAL A 70 -2.89 -8.41 8.39
N SER A 71 -4.00 -7.82 8.86
CA SER A 71 -4.98 -8.55 9.68
C SER A 71 -5.57 -9.77 8.96
N LEU A 72 -5.75 -9.70 7.64
CA LEU A 72 -6.21 -10.83 6.83
C LEU A 72 -5.15 -11.92 6.70
N ALA A 73 -3.88 -11.54 6.49
CA ALA A 73 -2.78 -12.48 6.38
C ALA A 73 -2.61 -13.27 7.68
N ASP A 74 -2.70 -12.59 8.82
CA ASP A 74 -2.63 -13.22 10.15
C ASP A 74 -3.84 -14.14 10.38
N ALA A 75 -5.06 -13.66 10.14
CA ALA A 75 -6.29 -14.43 10.43
C ALA A 75 -6.48 -15.66 9.52
N CYS A 76 -6.05 -15.60 8.24
CA CYS A 76 -6.18 -16.74 7.34
C CYS A 76 -5.22 -17.89 7.67
N MET A 77 -4.16 -17.63 8.44
CA MET A 77 -3.32 -18.70 8.96
C MET A 77 -4.05 -19.53 10.02
N ASP A 78 -4.98 -18.90 10.75
CA ASP A 78 -5.68 -19.52 11.88
C ASP A 78 -7.07 -20.08 11.52
N ASP A 79 -7.82 -19.40 10.62
CA ASP A 79 -9.19 -19.77 10.29
C ASP A 79 -9.52 -19.61 8.78
N PRO A 80 -9.79 -20.71 8.05
CA PRO A 80 -10.25 -20.67 6.66
C PRO A 80 -11.57 -19.93 6.43
N ALA A 81 -12.43 -19.76 7.46
CA ALA A 81 -13.69 -19.02 7.34
C ALA A 81 -13.49 -17.52 7.08
N THR A 82 -12.27 -17.01 7.32
CA THR A 82 -11.84 -15.65 6.94
C THR A 82 -12.06 -15.37 5.45
N ALA A 83 -12.11 -16.40 4.62
CA ALA A 83 -12.41 -16.33 3.20
C ALA A 83 -13.81 -15.80 2.85
N HIS A 84 -14.71 -15.52 3.81
CA HIS A 84 -16.05 -14.95 3.56
C HIS A 84 -16.28 -13.56 4.19
N ARG A 85 -15.20 -12.95 4.68
CA ARG A 85 -15.23 -11.66 5.38
C ARG A 85 -15.66 -10.52 4.46
N ALA A 86 -16.52 -9.63 4.95
CA ALA A 86 -16.87 -8.39 4.26
C ALA A 86 -15.72 -7.38 4.35
N LEU A 87 -15.43 -6.70 3.25
CA LEU A 87 -14.52 -5.56 3.23
C LEU A 87 -15.27 -4.30 3.68
N PRO A 88 -14.61 -3.37 4.39
CA PRO A 88 -15.24 -2.11 4.78
C PRO A 88 -15.68 -1.29 3.56
N ASP A 89 -16.91 -0.78 3.60
CA ASP A 89 -17.41 0.13 2.59
C ASP A 89 -16.61 1.44 2.58
N GLY A 90 -16.39 2.00 1.39
CA GLY A 90 -15.68 3.25 1.21
C GLY A 90 -14.15 3.16 1.37
N LEU A 91 -13.58 1.99 1.66
CA LEU A 91 -12.13 1.77 1.77
C LEU A 91 -11.38 2.31 0.55
N ALA A 92 -10.52 3.30 0.76
CA ALA A 92 -9.72 3.86 -0.32
C ALA A 92 -8.69 2.85 -0.87
N ALA A 93 -8.61 2.77 -2.20
CA ALA A 93 -7.63 1.99 -2.93
C ALA A 93 -7.49 0.53 -2.46
N PRO A 94 -8.58 -0.28 -2.53
CA PRO A 94 -8.56 -1.67 -2.10
C PRO A 94 -7.57 -2.56 -2.87
N GLY A 95 -6.95 -2.05 -3.95
CA GLY A 95 -5.87 -2.74 -4.67
C GLY A 95 -4.64 -3.03 -3.82
N TYR A 96 -4.43 -2.27 -2.75
CA TYR A 96 -3.40 -2.58 -1.75
C TYR A 96 -3.65 -3.87 -0.97
N LEU A 97 -4.82 -4.51 -1.10
CA LEU A 97 -5.07 -5.84 -0.54
C LEU A 97 -4.45 -6.97 -1.40
N LEU A 98 -4.26 -6.76 -2.70
CA LEU A 98 -3.83 -7.81 -3.64
C LEU A 98 -2.49 -8.47 -3.27
N PRO A 99 -1.44 -7.75 -2.82
CA PRO A 99 -0.20 -8.38 -2.38
C PRO A 99 -0.41 -9.33 -1.19
N PHE A 100 -1.30 -8.97 -0.26
CA PHE A 100 -1.61 -9.79 0.92
C PHE A 100 -2.42 -11.03 0.54
N LEU A 101 -3.40 -10.88 -0.36
CA LEU A 101 -4.16 -12.01 -0.90
C LEU A 101 -3.22 -12.99 -1.65
N HIS A 102 -2.23 -12.48 -2.39
CA HIS A 102 -1.19 -13.31 -3.00
C HIS A 102 -0.33 -14.04 -1.97
N ARG A 103 0.07 -13.35 -0.89
CA ARG A 103 0.84 -13.95 0.22
C ARG A 103 0.07 -15.11 0.85
N ILE A 104 -1.24 -14.95 1.08
CA ILE A 104 -2.13 -15.99 1.60
C ILE A 104 -2.20 -17.18 0.62
N ALA A 105 -2.36 -16.92 -0.67
CA ALA A 105 -2.43 -17.96 -1.70
C ALA A 105 -1.13 -18.79 -1.84
N GLY A 106 0.01 -18.28 -1.35
CA GLY A 106 1.29 -19.00 -1.36
C GLY A 106 1.36 -20.22 -0.44
N GLY A 107 0.45 -20.31 0.55
CA GLY A 107 0.38 -21.44 1.50
C GLY A 107 -1.03 -21.81 1.95
N GLY A 108 -2.06 -21.15 1.39
CA GLY A 108 -3.46 -21.29 1.78
C GLY A 108 -4.41 -21.17 0.58
N PRO A 109 -5.71 -20.92 0.80
CA PRO A 109 -6.69 -20.83 -0.28
C PRO A 109 -6.47 -19.58 -1.15
N GLU A 110 -6.69 -19.71 -2.46
CA GLU A 110 -6.74 -18.55 -3.36
C GLU A 110 -7.97 -17.71 -3.03
N LEU A 111 -7.78 -16.43 -2.71
CA LEU A 111 -8.87 -15.53 -2.35
C LEU A 111 -9.21 -14.57 -3.50
N SER A 112 -10.50 -14.39 -3.72
CA SER A 112 -11.08 -13.39 -4.62
C SER A 112 -11.85 -12.34 -3.84
N ILE A 113 -11.88 -11.12 -4.36
CA ILE A 113 -12.81 -10.07 -3.98
C ILE A 113 -14.01 -10.18 -4.90
N ILE A 114 -15.21 -10.27 -4.32
CA ILE A 114 -16.49 -10.34 -5.02
C ILE A 114 -17.44 -9.24 -4.55
N SER A 115 -18.40 -8.87 -5.39
CA SER A 115 -19.56 -8.05 -5.05
C SER A 115 -20.85 -8.78 -5.45
N ALA A 116 -22.01 -8.17 -5.19
CA ALA A 116 -23.29 -8.69 -5.67
C ALA A 116 -23.37 -8.84 -7.20
N GLN A 117 -22.51 -8.12 -7.94
CA GLN A 117 -22.44 -8.13 -9.40
C GLN A 117 -21.42 -9.15 -9.94
N GLY A 118 -20.72 -9.87 -9.07
CA GLY A 118 -19.76 -10.93 -9.44
C GLY A 118 -18.33 -10.60 -9.04
N LEU A 119 -17.36 -11.08 -9.82
CA LEU A 119 -15.94 -10.90 -9.54
C LEU A 119 -15.55 -9.41 -9.58
N VAL A 120 -14.80 -8.97 -8.56
CA VAL A 120 -14.21 -7.64 -8.49
C VAL A 120 -12.71 -7.70 -8.77
N ALA A 121 -11.99 -8.57 -8.06
CA ALA A 121 -10.59 -8.81 -8.31
C ALA A 121 -10.20 -10.20 -7.81
N ARG A 122 -9.26 -10.84 -8.49
CA ARG A 122 -8.67 -12.11 -8.06
C ARG A 122 -7.16 -12.02 -8.22
N VAL A 123 -6.43 -12.64 -7.30
CA VAL A 123 -5.00 -12.83 -7.43
C VAL A 123 -4.64 -14.30 -7.27
N SER A 124 -3.85 -14.83 -8.20
CA SER A 124 -3.40 -16.23 -8.15
C SER A 124 -2.19 -16.42 -7.22
N ALA A 125 -1.88 -17.68 -6.90
CA ALA A 125 -0.64 -18.03 -6.20
C ALA A 125 0.63 -17.65 -6.99
N ALA A 126 0.55 -17.58 -8.34
CA ALA A 126 1.62 -17.03 -9.19
C ALA A 126 1.71 -15.49 -9.13
N GLY A 127 0.73 -14.84 -8.50
CA GLY A 127 0.63 -13.40 -8.36
C GLY A 127 0.01 -12.71 -9.58
N GLU A 128 -0.68 -13.44 -10.44
CA GLU A 128 -1.43 -12.84 -11.55
C GLU A 128 -2.71 -12.21 -11.03
N VAL A 129 -3.05 -11.03 -11.55
CA VAL A 129 -4.25 -10.31 -11.12
C VAL A 129 -5.24 -10.16 -12.25
N VAL A 130 -6.48 -10.55 -11.97
CA VAL A 130 -7.62 -10.37 -12.85
C VAL A 130 -8.60 -9.41 -12.17
N PHE A 131 -8.87 -8.28 -12.82
CA PHE A 131 -9.94 -7.37 -12.40
C PHE A 131 -11.23 -7.72 -13.11
N GLY A 132 -12.32 -7.83 -12.35
CA GLY A 132 -13.66 -7.95 -12.90
C GLY A 132 -14.30 -6.57 -13.13
N GLN A 133 -15.49 -6.58 -13.74
CA GLN A 133 -16.21 -5.35 -14.10
C GLN A 133 -16.64 -4.51 -12.88
N GLY A 134 -16.68 -5.12 -11.69
CA GLY A 134 -17.02 -4.44 -10.44
C GLY A 134 -15.87 -3.66 -9.80
N TRP A 135 -14.67 -3.60 -10.42
CA TRP A 135 -13.52 -2.90 -9.85
C TRP A 135 -13.76 -1.39 -9.74
N HIS A 136 -13.56 -0.85 -8.54
CA HIS A 136 -13.69 0.57 -8.24
C HIS A 136 -12.69 1.00 -7.14
N PRO A 137 -12.14 2.23 -7.17
CA PRO A 137 -11.21 2.71 -6.14
C PRO A 137 -11.82 2.88 -4.74
N ARG A 138 -13.14 2.78 -4.62
CA ARG A 138 -13.89 2.76 -3.35
C ARG A 138 -14.93 1.64 -3.40
N PRO A 139 -14.84 0.61 -2.54
CA PRO A 139 -15.75 -0.53 -2.54
C PRO A 139 -17.09 -0.20 -1.90
N THR A 140 -18.11 -0.96 -2.29
CA THR A 140 -19.41 -0.98 -1.63
C THR A 140 -19.95 -2.40 -1.70
N GLY A 141 -20.19 -3.03 -0.55
CA GLY A 141 -20.69 -4.40 -0.44
C GLY A 141 -19.71 -5.46 -0.94
N TRP A 142 -18.40 -5.17 -0.95
CA TRP A 142 -17.40 -6.15 -1.38
C TRP A 142 -17.09 -7.14 -0.27
N ARG A 143 -16.81 -8.39 -0.65
CA ARG A 143 -16.48 -9.48 0.28
C ARG A 143 -15.36 -10.34 -0.28
N LEU A 144 -14.64 -11.00 0.60
CA LEU A 144 -13.73 -12.07 0.22
C LEU A 144 -14.54 -13.35 -0.11
N SER A 145 -13.99 -14.16 -0.99
CA SER A 145 -14.47 -15.49 -1.31
C SER A 145 -13.29 -16.41 -1.64
N ALA A 146 -13.28 -17.63 -1.09
CA ALA A 146 -12.36 -18.67 -1.52
C ALA A 146 -12.66 -19.05 -2.97
N THR A 147 -11.62 -19.06 -3.80
CA THR A 147 -11.72 -19.40 -5.23
C THR A 147 -11.51 -20.89 -5.41
N VAL A 148 -12.28 -21.50 -6.30
CA VAL A 148 -12.04 -22.86 -6.79
C VAL A 148 -11.48 -22.77 -8.20
N ASN A 149 -10.19 -23.06 -8.34
CA ASN A 149 -9.40 -23.16 -9.58
C ASN A 149 -9.11 -21.88 -10.36
N ALA A 150 -7.83 -21.71 -10.68
CA ALA A 150 -7.33 -20.79 -11.69
C ALA A 150 -6.07 -21.33 -12.38
N GLU A 151 -6.07 -21.31 -13.71
CA GLU A 151 -4.90 -21.58 -14.52
C GLU A 151 -3.93 -20.38 -14.49
N PRO A 152 -2.62 -20.57 -14.24
CA PRO A 152 -1.64 -19.50 -14.25
C PRO A 152 -1.29 -19.03 -15.68
N ARG A 153 -0.97 -17.73 -15.82
CA ARG A 153 -0.33 -17.14 -17.02
C ARG A 153 0.83 -16.25 -16.57
N PRO A 154 1.89 -16.02 -17.38
CA PRO A 154 3.01 -15.20 -16.94
C PRO A 154 2.80 -13.69 -17.18
N GLY A 155 2.98 -12.87 -16.14
CA GLY A 155 3.05 -11.42 -16.21
C GLY A 155 4.47 -10.88 -16.45
N LEU A 156 4.59 -9.83 -17.28
CA LEU A 156 5.86 -9.15 -17.54
C LEU A 156 6.10 -8.03 -16.51
N ALA A 157 7.30 -7.99 -15.93
CA ALA A 157 7.70 -6.93 -15.00
C ALA A 157 7.79 -5.56 -15.71
N ARG A 158 7.13 -4.53 -15.16
CA ARG A 158 7.16 -3.16 -15.69
C ARG A 158 7.74 -2.18 -14.68
N ARG A 159 8.45 -1.13 -15.16
CA ARG A 159 8.89 -0.01 -14.30
C ARG A 159 7.70 0.92 -14.02
N PRO A 160 7.56 1.44 -12.78
CA PRO A 160 6.51 2.40 -12.46
C PRO A 160 6.78 3.75 -13.12
N VAL A 161 5.74 4.29 -13.76
CA VAL A 161 5.70 5.67 -14.27
C VAL A 161 4.74 6.43 -13.37
N VAL A 162 5.22 7.50 -12.74
CA VAL A 162 4.46 8.23 -11.72
C VAL A 162 4.42 9.71 -12.08
N SER A 163 3.28 10.36 -11.87
CA SER A 163 3.18 11.81 -12.09
C SER A 163 3.95 12.60 -11.02
N ARG A 164 4.46 13.77 -11.39
CA ARG A 164 5.20 14.65 -10.48
C ARG A 164 4.34 15.08 -9.28
N SER A 165 3.07 15.39 -9.50
CA SER A 165 2.13 15.74 -8.42
C SER A 165 1.94 14.61 -7.40
N VAL A 166 2.00 13.35 -7.84
CA VAL A 166 1.93 12.19 -6.94
C VAL A 166 3.20 12.04 -6.13
N ILE A 167 4.37 12.29 -6.76
CA ILE A 167 5.66 12.30 -6.05
C ILE A 167 5.66 13.39 -4.98
N GLU A 168 5.30 14.62 -5.34
CA GLU A 168 5.23 15.76 -4.41
C GLU A 168 4.30 15.47 -3.22
N CYS A 169 3.12 14.89 -3.48
CA CYS A 169 2.20 14.46 -2.42
C CYS A 169 2.84 13.43 -1.47
N LEU A 170 3.54 12.43 -2.00
CA LEU A 170 4.20 11.41 -1.19
C LEU A 170 5.41 11.97 -0.43
N GLU A 171 6.15 12.92 -1.01
CA GLU A 171 7.27 13.60 -0.37
C GLU A 171 6.81 14.49 0.78
N ASP A 172 5.72 15.24 0.62
CA ASP A 172 5.11 16.03 1.68
C ASP A 172 4.73 15.17 2.88
N LEU A 173 4.14 13.99 2.62
CA LEU A 173 3.88 13.00 3.66
C LEU A 173 5.18 12.52 4.31
N ALA A 174 6.18 12.13 3.50
CA ALA A 174 7.45 11.63 4.00
C ALA A 174 8.17 12.64 4.92
N LEU A 175 8.09 13.94 4.62
CA LEU A 175 8.69 15.00 5.42
C LEU A 175 8.12 15.11 6.83
N ARG A 176 6.89 14.65 7.08
CA ARG A 176 6.29 14.61 8.43
C ARG A 176 7.00 13.66 9.39
N THR A 177 7.89 12.80 8.89
CA THR A 177 8.77 11.95 9.71
C THR A 177 9.98 12.71 10.26
N THR A 178 10.29 13.88 9.70
CA THR A 178 11.43 14.68 10.12
C THR A 178 11.01 15.67 11.19
N VAL A 179 11.85 15.83 12.22
CA VAL A 179 11.72 16.94 13.16
C VAL A 179 12.06 18.21 12.38
N PRO A 180 11.28 19.30 12.48
CA PRO A 180 11.70 20.58 11.92
C PRO A 180 13.08 20.91 12.47
N ARG A 181 14.03 21.33 11.61
CA ARG A 181 15.27 21.92 12.11
C ARG A 181 14.91 23.23 12.81
N SER A 182 14.57 23.18 14.09
CA SER A 182 14.40 24.37 14.91
C SER A 182 15.75 25.07 15.02
N GLU A 183 15.75 26.40 14.97
CA GLU A 183 16.96 27.22 15.12
C GLU A 183 17.67 26.95 16.46
N THR A 184 16.94 26.42 17.44
CA THR A 184 17.44 25.95 18.74
C THR A 184 18.56 24.91 18.60
N SER A 185 18.48 23.97 17.64
CA SER A 185 19.57 23.00 17.41
C SER A 185 20.84 23.62 16.81
N ARG A 186 20.78 24.85 16.27
CA ARG A 186 21.96 25.57 15.81
C ARG A 186 22.65 26.34 16.94
N HIS A 187 21.90 26.79 17.94
CA HIS A 187 22.44 27.67 18.99
C HIS A 187 23.24 26.92 20.06
N ASP A 188 22.97 25.62 20.26
CA ASP A 188 23.64 24.79 21.28
C ASP A 188 24.86 24.00 20.78
N ALA A 189 25.21 24.12 19.49
CA ALA A 189 26.39 23.45 18.91
C ALA A 189 27.67 24.31 18.95
N GLY A 190 27.61 25.52 19.53
CA GLY A 190 28.77 26.39 19.71
C GLY A 190 29.36 26.25 21.11
N SER A 191 30.48 25.55 21.25
CA SER A 191 31.31 25.60 22.46
C SER A 191 31.87 27.01 22.63
N SER A 192 31.19 27.86 23.42
CA SER A 192 31.80 29.07 23.99
C SER A 192 32.11 28.81 25.45
N GLY A 193 33.03 27.88 25.70
CA GLY A 193 33.79 27.85 26.95
C GLY A 193 35.03 28.69 26.73
N SER A 194 34.98 29.98 27.10
CA SER A 194 36.20 30.72 27.34
C SER A 194 36.77 30.22 28.65
N ASP A 195 37.89 29.50 28.59
CA ASP A 195 38.74 29.28 29.74
C ASP A 195 40.09 29.91 29.39
N ASN A 196 40.24 31.16 29.80
CA ASN A 196 41.50 31.88 29.71
C ASN A 196 41.67 32.69 31.00
N ASP A 197 42.78 32.37 31.67
CA ASP A 197 43.46 32.92 32.86
C ASP A 197 42.96 32.52 34.25
#